data_AF-A0A9D6H510-F1
#
_entry.id   AF-A0A9D6H510-F1
#
_cell.length_a   1.000
_cell.length_b   1.000
_cell.length_c   1.000
_cell.angle_alpha   90.00
_cell.angle_beta   90.00
_cell.angle_gamma   90.00
#
_symmetry.space_group_name_H-M   'P 1'
#
loop_
_entity.id
_entity.type
_entity.pdbx_description
1 polymer ?
#
loop_
_entity_poly.entity_id
_entity_poly.type
_entity_poly.pdbx_seq_one_letter_code
_entity_poly.pdbx_strand_id
1 'polypeptide(L)'
;MPDLFPTTHATWLETELLERPDSARAHVMSRYAEPLAAYIRASSLRALGEPNELVNDFLASRLADGAYLARWSASGLPLRRWLVNGLIAHARNRADTESRRRATNAAVDPAHVADSTETSALLALERAWAMRAMIEAHDRVRSELDADGKSAWWELSRLHSVHGIAYADATRATGLSLASASHINRVVATRLREALAAILLRDGIRADDIDRELATMQDLLSG
;
A
#
# COMPACT_ATOMS: atom_id res chain seq x y z
N MET A 1 31.11 -10.81 6.58
CA MET A 1 31.38 -9.37 6.80
C MET A 1 30.06 -8.64 6.78
N PRO A 2 29.83 -7.71 7.71
CA PRO A 2 28.53 -7.16 8.01
C PRO A 2 28.21 -5.98 7.10
N ASP A 3 27.35 -6.19 6.12
CA ASP A 3 26.45 -5.14 5.62
C ASP A 3 25.04 -5.55 6.05
N LEU A 4 24.69 -5.24 7.30
CA LEU A 4 24.04 -3.98 7.68
C LEU A 4 22.70 -3.89 6.94
N PHE A 5 21.67 -4.38 7.64
CA PHE A 5 20.24 -4.13 7.44
C PHE A 5 19.90 -3.32 6.18
N PRO A 6 19.23 -3.89 5.17
CA PRO A 6 18.87 -3.15 3.98
C PRO A 6 18.10 -1.91 4.40
N THR A 7 18.72 -0.77 4.13
CA THR A 7 18.16 0.57 4.31
C THR A 7 16.74 0.55 3.80
N THR A 8 15.82 0.93 4.68
CA THR A 8 14.40 1.17 4.43
C THR A 8 14.11 1.40 2.95
N HIS A 9 13.34 0.54 2.29
CA HIS A 9 13.17 0.47 0.84
C HIS A 9 12.60 1.75 0.15
N ALA A 10 12.25 2.80 0.89
CA ALA A 10 12.22 4.18 0.39
C ALA A 10 13.59 4.56 -0.24
N THR A 11 14.67 4.24 0.47
CA THR A 11 16.06 4.29 0.01
C THR A 11 16.29 3.43 -1.23
N TRP A 12 15.62 2.27 -1.39
CA TRP A 12 15.75 1.50 -2.63
C TRP A 12 15.11 2.24 -3.81
N LEU A 13 13.90 2.77 -3.67
CA LEU A 13 13.30 3.55 -4.77
C LEU A 13 14.09 4.85 -5.02
N GLU A 14 14.57 5.53 -3.97
CA GLU A 14 15.45 6.71 -4.08
C GLU A 14 16.78 6.39 -4.77
N THR A 15 17.44 5.30 -4.38
CA THR A 15 18.69 4.81 -5.00
C THR A 15 18.44 4.39 -6.44
N GLU A 16 17.40 3.61 -6.73
CA GLU A 16 17.08 3.21 -8.10
C GLU A 16 16.63 4.42 -8.94
N LEU A 17 16.02 5.45 -8.36
CA LEU A 17 15.73 6.70 -9.08
C LEU A 17 17.00 7.44 -9.51
N LEU A 18 18.05 7.36 -8.70
CA LEU A 18 19.35 7.96 -9.00
C LEU A 18 20.17 7.09 -9.97
N GLU A 19 20.18 5.77 -9.76
CA GLU A 19 21.07 4.83 -10.46
C GLU A 19 20.44 4.21 -11.71
N ARG A 20 19.14 3.93 -11.69
CA ARG A 20 18.39 3.19 -12.74
C ARG A 20 16.95 3.69 -12.86
N PRO A 21 16.73 4.96 -13.24
CA PRO A 21 15.42 5.60 -13.22
C PRO A 21 14.35 4.82 -13.99
N ASP A 22 14.71 4.16 -15.09
CA ASP A 22 13.76 3.36 -15.87
C ASP A 22 13.27 2.10 -15.14
N SER A 23 14.11 1.49 -14.29
CA SER A 23 13.70 0.36 -13.44
C SER A 23 12.73 0.81 -12.36
N ALA A 24 13.02 1.93 -11.70
CA ALA A 24 12.11 2.52 -10.72
C ALA A 24 10.75 2.88 -11.34
N ARG A 25 10.75 3.47 -12.54
CA ARG A 25 9.51 3.78 -13.29
C ARG A 25 8.72 2.52 -13.62
N ALA A 26 9.37 1.50 -14.19
CA ALA A 26 8.73 0.23 -14.53
C ALA A 26 8.13 -0.44 -13.28
N HIS A 27 8.84 -0.39 -12.14
CA HIS A 27 8.36 -0.90 -10.87
C HIS A 27 7.09 -0.18 -10.41
N VAL A 28 7.08 1.16 -10.43
CA VAL A 28 5.90 1.96 -10.05
C VAL A 28 4.72 1.65 -10.98
N MET A 29 4.94 1.62 -12.29
CA MET A 29 3.87 1.30 -13.26
C MET A 29 3.29 -0.09 -13.01
N SER A 30 4.13 -1.11 -12.87
CA SER A 30 3.70 -2.49 -12.63
C SER A 30 2.87 -2.65 -11.35
N ARG A 31 3.22 -1.91 -10.29
CA ARG A 31 2.59 -2.05 -8.97
C ARG A 31 1.33 -1.19 -8.81
N TYR A 32 1.29 -0.01 -9.40
CA TYR A 32 0.23 0.97 -9.14
C TYR A 32 -0.74 1.20 -10.29
N ALA A 33 -0.51 0.69 -11.50
CA ALA A 33 -1.45 0.89 -12.61
C ALA A 33 -2.87 0.38 -12.28
N GLU A 34 -3.01 -0.89 -11.91
CA GLU A 34 -4.33 -1.48 -11.60
C GLU A 34 -4.99 -0.87 -10.34
N PRO A 35 -4.28 -0.67 -9.21
CA PRO A 35 -4.85 0.05 -8.07
C PRO A 35 -5.37 1.45 -8.40
N LEU A 36 -4.62 2.21 -9.20
CA LEU A 36 -5.07 3.55 -9.63
C LEU A 36 -6.28 3.46 -10.57
N ALA A 37 -6.35 2.47 -11.46
CA ALA A 37 -7.51 2.27 -12.32
C ALA A 37 -8.76 1.90 -11.50
N ALA A 38 -8.61 1.05 -10.47
CA ALA A 38 -9.66 0.73 -9.53
C ALA A 38 -10.15 1.97 -8.76
N TYR A 39 -9.22 2.83 -8.32
CA TYR A 39 -9.55 4.12 -7.71
C TYR A 39 -10.38 4.99 -8.65
N ILE A 40 -9.97 5.14 -9.92
CA ILE A 40 -10.72 5.94 -10.89
C ILE A 40 -12.15 5.40 -11.05
N ARG A 41 -12.30 4.08 -11.23
CA ARG A 41 -13.62 3.41 -11.36
C ARG A 41 -14.54 3.72 -10.17
N ALA A 42 -13.99 3.79 -8.97
CA ALA A 42 -14.73 4.11 -7.74
C ALA A 42 -14.93 5.62 -7.50
N SER A 43 -14.15 6.48 -8.16
CA SER A 43 -14.17 7.94 -7.95
C SER A 43 -15.04 8.69 -8.96
N SER A 44 -15.24 10.01 -8.80
CA SER A 44 -15.91 10.82 -9.83
C SER A 44 -15.11 10.93 -11.12
N LEU A 45 -13.80 10.65 -11.10
CA LEU A 45 -12.91 10.73 -12.25
C LEU A 45 -13.29 9.78 -13.39
N ARG A 46 -14.06 8.72 -13.12
CA ARG A 46 -14.63 7.84 -14.16
C ARG A 46 -15.43 8.58 -15.23
N ALA A 47 -15.94 9.78 -14.92
CA ALA A 47 -16.66 10.61 -15.88
C ALA A 47 -15.74 11.31 -16.90
N LEU A 48 -14.42 11.31 -16.67
CA LEU A 48 -13.43 12.03 -17.48
C LEU A 48 -12.82 11.18 -18.61
N GLY A 49 -13.06 9.87 -18.62
CA GLY A 49 -12.55 8.95 -19.63
C GLY A 49 -12.37 7.53 -19.11
N GLU A 50 -11.76 6.69 -19.95
CA GLU A 50 -11.48 5.30 -19.62
C GLU A 50 -10.40 5.21 -18.51
N PRO A 51 -10.63 4.48 -17.41
CA PRO A 51 -9.69 4.40 -16.29
C PRO A 51 -8.25 4.05 -16.67
N ASN A 52 -8.07 3.07 -17.56
CA ASN A 52 -6.73 2.63 -17.95
C ASN A 52 -6.01 3.70 -18.78
N GLU A 53 -6.74 4.42 -19.64
CA GLU A 53 -6.17 5.53 -20.42
C GLU A 53 -5.74 6.67 -19.50
N LEU A 54 -6.61 7.06 -18.56
CA LEU A 54 -6.31 8.12 -17.59
C LEU A 54 -5.09 7.79 -16.72
N VAL A 55 -4.95 6.52 -16.28
CA VAL A 55 -3.78 6.06 -15.52
C VAL A 55 -2.54 6.05 -16.39
N ASN A 56 -2.60 5.54 -17.61
CA ASN A 56 -1.45 5.47 -18.50
C ASN A 56 -0.95 6.88 -18.85
N ASP A 57 -1.85 7.80 -19.19
CA ASP A 57 -1.52 9.21 -19.46
C ASP A 57 -0.86 9.87 -18.24
N PHE A 58 -1.43 9.66 -17.04
CA PHE A 58 -0.88 10.18 -15.79
C PHE A 58 0.51 9.63 -15.50
N LEU A 59 0.69 8.31 -15.54
CA LEU A 59 1.97 7.67 -15.23
C LEU A 59 3.02 8.05 -16.25
N ALA A 60 2.71 8.04 -17.55
CA ALA A 60 3.62 8.47 -18.60
C ALA A 60 4.05 9.93 -18.41
N SER A 61 3.12 10.83 -18.09
CA SER A 61 3.40 12.24 -17.85
C SER A 61 4.25 12.48 -16.61
N ARG A 62 3.90 11.86 -15.47
CA ARG A 62 4.57 12.13 -14.19
C ARG A 62 5.88 11.39 -14.01
N LEU A 63 5.96 10.15 -14.49
CA LEU A 63 7.16 9.34 -14.31
C LEU A 63 8.26 9.75 -15.30
N ALA A 64 7.93 10.40 -16.42
CA ALA A 64 8.93 11.05 -17.28
C ALA A 64 9.68 12.19 -16.55
N ASP A 65 9.00 12.92 -15.66
CA ASP A 65 9.61 13.95 -14.80
C ASP A 65 10.33 13.30 -13.61
N GLY A 66 11.67 13.21 -13.68
CA GLY A 66 12.49 12.68 -12.58
C GLY A 66 12.30 13.45 -11.26
N ALA A 67 11.90 14.72 -11.31
CA ALA A 67 11.64 15.50 -10.11
C ALA A 67 10.32 15.12 -9.43
N TYR A 68 9.40 14.41 -10.09
CA TYR A 68 8.13 14.01 -9.51
C TYR A 68 8.32 13.05 -8.33
N LEU A 69 9.12 12.00 -8.52
CA LEU A 69 9.41 11.04 -7.46
C LEU A 69 10.42 11.58 -6.44
N ALA A 70 11.30 12.52 -6.83
CA ALA A 70 12.13 13.25 -5.86
C ALA A 70 11.28 14.09 -4.89
N ARG A 71 10.25 14.79 -5.39
CA ARG A 71 9.30 15.54 -4.55
C ARG A 71 8.49 14.63 -3.64
N TRP A 72 8.13 13.44 -4.11
CA TRP A 72 7.48 12.43 -3.29
C TRP A 72 8.36 12.03 -2.09
N SER A 73 9.62 11.64 -2.34
CA SER A 73 10.58 11.28 -1.29
C SER A 73 10.67 12.37 -0.21
N ALA A 74 10.76 13.65 -0.63
CA ALA A 74 10.78 14.77 0.29
C ALA A 74 9.47 14.97 1.08
N SER A 75 8.32 14.60 0.50
CA SER A 75 6.99 14.85 1.08
C SER A 75 6.69 14.04 2.35
N GLY A 76 7.33 12.87 2.53
CA GLY A 76 6.99 11.94 3.60
C GLY A 76 5.63 11.26 3.47
N LEU A 77 4.93 11.44 2.35
CA LEU A 77 3.67 10.75 2.09
C LEU A 77 3.91 9.31 1.61
N PRO A 78 3.03 8.36 1.98
CA PRO A 78 3.02 7.05 1.34
C PRO A 78 2.88 7.19 -0.18
N LEU A 79 3.62 6.39 -0.97
CA LEU A 79 3.64 6.51 -2.43
C LEU A 79 2.23 6.42 -3.03
N ARG A 80 1.40 5.52 -2.51
CA ARG A 80 0.00 5.37 -2.93
C ARG A 80 -0.83 6.66 -2.78
N ARG A 81 -0.72 7.36 -1.65
CA ARG A 81 -1.45 8.62 -1.39
C ARG A 81 -0.90 9.74 -2.27
N TRP A 82 0.42 9.79 -2.44
CA TRP A 82 1.07 10.71 -3.38
C TRP A 82 0.58 10.53 -4.82
N LEU A 83 0.52 9.28 -5.30
CA LEU A 83 0.06 8.95 -6.65
C LEU A 83 -1.42 9.29 -6.85
N VAL A 84 -2.29 9.02 -5.88
CA VAL A 84 -3.71 9.42 -5.94
C VAL A 84 -3.84 10.94 -6.01
N ASN A 85 -3.13 11.69 -5.16
CA ASN A 85 -3.16 13.15 -5.19
C ASN A 85 -2.69 13.71 -6.54
N GLY A 86 -1.59 13.15 -7.07
CA GLY A 86 -1.09 13.51 -8.38
C GLY A 86 -2.07 13.19 -9.51
N LEU A 87 -2.75 12.05 -9.42
CA LEU A 87 -3.75 11.60 -10.40
C LEU A 87 -4.97 12.52 -10.41
N ILE A 88 -5.50 12.88 -9.24
CA ILE A 88 -6.61 13.83 -9.11
C ILE A 88 -6.23 15.17 -9.75
N ALA A 89 -5.05 15.70 -9.40
CA ALA A 89 -4.56 16.97 -9.96
C ALA A 89 -4.37 16.88 -11.48
N HIS A 90 -3.81 15.77 -11.99
CA HIS A 90 -3.61 15.55 -13.41
C HIS A 90 -4.94 15.48 -14.18
N ALA A 91 -5.90 14.71 -13.68
CA ALA A 91 -7.21 14.54 -14.30
C ALA A 91 -8.01 15.85 -14.33
N ARG A 92 -7.97 16.64 -13.25
CA ARG A 92 -8.62 17.96 -13.19
C ARG A 92 -7.98 18.97 -14.14
N ASN A 93 -6.65 19.07 -14.16
CA ASN A 93 -5.94 19.96 -15.08
C ASN A 93 -6.25 19.63 -16.56
N ARG A 94 -6.40 18.34 -16.89
CA ARG A 94 -6.82 17.91 -18.22
C ARG A 94 -8.26 18.33 -18.51
N ALA A 95 -9.18 18.08 -17.58
CA ALA A 95 -10.58 18.48 -17.71
C ALA A 95 -10.72 20.01 -17.92
N ASP A 96 -9.97 20.80 -17.16
CA ASP A 96 -9.96 22.25 -17.29
C ASP A 96 -9.37 22.72 -18.62
N THR A 97 -8.30 22.07 -19.09
CA THR A 97 -7.68 22.41 -20.38
C THR A 97 -8.61 22.07 -21.54
N GLU A 98 -9.26 20.91 -21.48
CA GLU A 98 -10.23 20.49 -22.47
C GLU A 98 -11.49 21.36 -22.41
N SER A 99 -11.96 21.74 -21.22
CA SER A 99 -13.04 22.70 -21.02
C SER A 99 -12.69 24.05 -21.62
N ARG A 100 -11.49 24.60 -21.35
CA ARG A 100 -11.01 25.86 -21.97
C ARG A 100 -10.92 25.75 -23.49
N ARG A 101 -10.46 24.62 -24.03
CA ARG A 101 -10.41 24.35 -25.48
C ARG A 101 -11.81 24.30 -26.11
N ARG A 102 -12.82 23.85 -25.35
CA ARG A 102 -14.23 23.87 -25.79
C ARG A 102 -14.89 25.24 -25.56
N ALA A 103 -14.53 25.94 -24.49
CA ALA A 103 -15.07 27.22 -24.04
C ALA A 103 -14.59 28.43 -24.86
N THR A 104 -13.83 28.22 -25.95
CA THR A 104 -13.90 29.12 -27.11
C THR A 104 -15.32 29.24 -27.71
N ASN A 105 -16.30 28.48 -27.22
CA ASN A 105 -17.73 28.83 -27.23
C ASN A 105 -18.35 28.64 -25.84
N ALA A 106 -18.71 29.75 -25.20
CA ALA A 106 -19.45 29.91 -23.94
C ALA A 106 -18.77 29.46 -22.63
N ALA A 107 -18.70 30.42 -21.70
CA ALA A 107 -18.13 30.30 -20.37
C ALA A 107 -19.10 29.64 -19.38
N VAL A 108 -18.60 28.74 -18.53
CA VAL A 108 -19.23 28.36 -17.26
C VAL A 108 -18.17 28.10 -16.18
N ASP A 109 -18.49 28.58 -14.99
CA ASP A 109 -17.78 28.56 -13.72
C ASP A 109 -17.84 27.17 -13.03
N PRO A 110 -16.72 26.56 -12.59
CA PRO A 110 -16.74 25.27 -11.92
C PRO A 110 -16.62 25.41 -10.39
N ALA A 111 -17.77 25.44 -9.70
CA ALA A 111 -17.83 25.25 -8.25
C ALA A 111 -18.31 23.83 -7.89
N HIS A 112 -17.32 22.96 -7.65
CA HIS A 112 -17.20 21.90 -6.63
C HIS A 112 -18.43 21.18 -6.03
N VAL A 113 -18.53 19.85 -6.24
CA VAL A 113 -18.91 18.85 -5.21
C VAL A 113 -18.29 17.48 -5.59
N ALA A 114 -17.04 17.21 -5.20
CA ALA A 114 -16.35 15.94 -5.46
C ALA A 114 -15.33 15.63 -4.36
N ASP A 115 -15.79 15.58 -3.11
CA ASP A 115 -14.92 15.32 -1.95
C ASP A 115 -15.29 14.02 -1.23
N SER A 116 -16.59 13.68 -1.13
CA SER A 116 -17.06 12.44 -0.49
C SER A 116 -16.82 11.18 -1.33
N THR A 117 -16.94 11.28 -2.65
CA THR A 117 -16.74 10.13 -3.56
C THR A 117 -15.26 9.78 -3.64
N GLU A 118 -14.40 10.79 -3.70
CA GLU A 118 -12.94 10.72 -3.71
C GLU A 118 -12.44 10.13 -2.39
N THR A 119 -12.95 10.63 -1.26
CA THR A 119 -12.65 10.08 0.06
C THR A 119 -13.04 8.61 0.15
N SER A 120 -14.24 8.23 -0.30
CA SER A 120 -14.69 6.83 -0.29
C SER A 120 -13.84 5.94 -1.19
N ALA A 121 -13.49 6.41 -2.39
CA ALA A 121 -12.63 5.69 -3.31
C ALA A 121 -11.21 5.52 -2.75
N LEU A 122 -10.68 6.52 -2.06
CA LEU A 122 -9.39 6.46 -1.39
C LEU A 122 -9.43 5.45 -0.23
N LEU A 123 -10.48 5.47 0.60
CA LEU A 123 -10.64 4.49 1.68
C LEU A 123 -10.74 3.06 1.14
N ALA A 124 -11.46 2.84 0.03
CA ALA A 124 -11.53 1.53 -0.61
C ALA A 124 -10.16 1.06 -1.13
N LEU A 125 -9.38 1.95 -1.75
CA LEU A 125 -8.01 1.68 -2.18
C LEU A 125 -7.11 1.34 -0.96
N GLU A 126 -7.15 2.16 0.09
CA GLU A 126 -6.33 1.98 1.30
C GLU A 126 -6.68 0.65 1.99
N ARG A 127 -7.97 0.28 2.06
CA ARG A 127 -8.41 -1.00 2.61
C ARG A 127 -7.93 -2.18 1.77
N ALA A 128 -8.08 -2.11 0.45
CA ALA A 128 -7.62 -3.16 -0.46
C ALA A 128 -6.09 -3.35 -0.36
N TRP A 129 -5.35 -2.25 -0.27
CA TRP A 129 -3.91 -2.26 -0.06
C TRP A 129 -3.55 -2.88 1.30
N ALA A 130 -4.22 -2.47 2.38
CA ALA A 130 -3.96 -2.98 3.72
C ALA A 130 -4.21 -4.50 3.80
N MET A 131 -5.30 -4.98 3.19
CA MET A 131 -5.58 -6.41 3.08
C MET A 131 -4.48 -7.17 2.32
N ARG A 132 -3.99 -6.63 1.21
CA ARG A 132 -2.89 -7.26 0.45
C ARG A 132 -1.59 -7.28 1.25
N ALA A 133 -1.26 -6.19 1.95
CA ALA A 133 -0.10 -6.12 2.82
C ALA A 133 -0.18 -7.14 3.97
N MET A 134 -1.37 -7.31 4.56
CA MET A 134 -1.63 -8.34 5.57
C MET A 134 -1.42 -9.74 5.01
N ILE A 135 -2.01 -10.07 3.86
CA ILE A 135 -1.84 -11.39 3.21
C ILE A 135 -0.36 -11.65 2.92
N GLU A 136 0.35 -10.68 2.35
CA GLU A 136 1.78 -10.81 2.05
C GLU A 136 2.61 -11.06 3.32
N ALA A 137 2.32 -10.35 4.42
CA ALA A 137 2.99 -10.57 5.71
C ALA A 137 2.68 -11.97 6.28
N HIS A 138 1.44 -12.43 6.17
CA HIS A 138 1.04 -13.77 6.62
C HIS A 138 1.76 -14.85 5.83
N ASP A 139 1.77 -14.74 4.49
CA ASP A 139 2.44 -15.69 3.62
C ASP A 139 3.93 -15.75 3.89
N ARG A 140 4.57 -14.58 4.05
CA ARG A 140 6.00 -14.50 4.38
C ARG A 140 6.32 -15.18 5.71
N VAL A 141 5.63 -14.83 6.79
CA VAL A 141 5.89 -15.39 8.12
C VAL A 141 5.60 -16.89 8.15
N ARG A 142 4.54 -17.34 7.47
CA ARG A 142 4.24 -18.77 7.29
C ARG A 142 5.40 -19.49 6.60
N SER A 143 5.86 -18.98 5.45
CA SER A 143 6.97 -19.59 4.72
C SER A 143 8.28 -19.61 5.52
N GLU A 144 8.58 -18.56 6.29
CA GLU A 144 9.75 -18.50 7.18
C GLU A 144 9.64 -19.54 8.31
N LEU A 145 8.46 -19.70 8.92
CA LEU A 145 8.23 -20.72 9.95
C LEU A 145 8.29 -22.14 9.37
N ASP A 146 7.77 -22.35 8.16
CA ASP A 146 7.86 -23.64 7.48
C ASP A 146 9.32 -24.02 7.19
N ALA A 147 10.13 -23.07 6.71
CA ALA A 147 11.56 -23.27 6.49
C ALA A 147 12.32 -23.57 7.80
N ASP A 148 11.90 -22.98 8.92
CA ASP A 148 12.44 -23.23 10.26
C ASP A 148 11.96 -24.57 10.87
N GLY A 149 11.11 -25.34 10.19
CA GLY A 149 10.48 -26.56 10.74
C GLY A 149 9.45 -26.27 11.85
N LYS A 150 8.90 -25.06 11.88
CA LYS A 150 7.98 -24.54 12.91
C LYS A 150 6.57 -24.30 12.36
N SER A 151 6.12 -25.06 11.37
CA SER A 151 4.75 -24.96 10.80
C SER A 151 3.65 -25.04 11.86
N ALA A 152 3.84 -25.87 12.90
CA ALA A 152 2.88 -25.97 14.01
C ALA A 152 2.73 -24.67 14.82
N TRP A 153 3.76 -23.82 14.84
CA TRP A 153 3.71 -22.52 15.54
C TRP A 153 2.78 -21.56 14.82
N TRP A 154 2.84 -21.53 13.49
CA TRP A 154 1.92 -20.77 12.66
C TRP A 154 0.47 -21.20 12.91
N GLU A 155 0.24 -22.52 12.89
CA GLU A 155 -1.11 -23.07 13.06
C GLU A 155 -1.68 -22.77 14.46
N LEU A 156 -0.87 -22.88 15.52
CA LEU A 156 -1.30 -22.50 16.87
C LEU A 156 -1.70 -21.02 16.93
N SER A 157 -0.87 -20.14 16.35
CA SER A 157 -1.14 -18.70 16.31
C SER A 157 -2.42 -18.39 15.53
N ARG A 158 -2.65 -19.07 14.40
CA ARG A 158 -3.84 -18.89 13.56
C ARG A 158 -5.11 -19.33 14.28
N LEU A 159 -5.11 -20.52 14.87
CA LEU A 159 -6.24 -21.04 15.65
C LEU A 159 -6.60 -20.09 16.81
N HIS A 160 -5.60 -19.61 17.54
CA HIS A 160 -5.85 -18.73 18.68
C HIS A 160 -6.27 -17.32 18.25
N SER A 161 -5.46 -16.66 17.42
CA SER A 161 -5.62 -15.22 17.15
C SER A 161 -6.69 -14.92 16.09
N VAL A 162 -6.92 -15.83 15.14
CA VAL A 162 -7.90 -15.62 14.05
C VAL A 162 -9.24 -16.29 14.38
N HIS A 163 -9.20 -17.50 14.93
CA HIS A 163 -10.42 -18.28 15.23
C HIS A 163 -10.89 -18.17 16.69
N GLY A 164 -10.15 -17.46 17.54
CA GLY A 164 -10.52 -17.28 18.95
C GLY A 164 -10.46 -18.58 19.78
N ILE A 165 -9.78 -19.61 19.28
CA ILE A 165 -9.71 -20.92 19.96
C ILE A 165 -8.82 -20.79 21.20
N ALA A 166 -9.27 -21.36 22.32
CA ALA A 166 -8.49 -21.38 23.55
C ALA A 166 -7.18 -22.16 23.38
N TYR A 167 -6.12 -21.74 24.07
CA TYR A 167 -4.80 -22.40 23.95
C TYR A 167 -4.85 -23.91 24.23
N ALA A 168 -5.69 -24.37 25.17
CA ALA A 168 -5.84 -25.78 25.47
C ALA A 168 -6.29 -26.62 24.25
N ASP A 169 -7.22 -26.11 23.44
CA ASP A 169 -7.70 -26.83 22.26
C ASP A 169 -6.78 -26.62 21.06
N ALA A 170 -6.21 -25.42 20.89
CA ALA A 170 -5.24 -25.13 19.82
C ALA A 170 -3.96 -25.99 19.96
N THR A 171 -3.47 -26.19 21.19
CA THR A 171 -2.31 -27.05 21.47
C THR A 171 -2.61 -28.53 21.23
N ARG A 172 -3.83 -28.99 21.55
CA ARG A 172 -4.28 -30.35 21.22
C ARG A 172 -4.29 -30.60 19.71
N ALA A 173 -4.75 -29.61 18.92
CA ALA A 173 -4.79 -29.71 17.46
C ALA A 173 -3.39 -29.68 16.82
N THR A 174 -2.42 -29.00 17.43
CA THR A 174 -1.08 -28.79 16.88
C THR A 174 -0.01 -29.71 17.46
N GLY A 175 -0.31 -30.43 18.55
CA GLY A 175 0.66 -31.26 19.27
C GLY A 175 1.69 -30.47 20.09
N LEU A 176 1.52 -29.15 20.23
CA LEU A 176 2.42 -28.28 20.98
C LEU A 176 2.10 -28.30 22.48
N SER A 177 3.05 -27.87 23.31
CA SER A 177 2.84 -27.78 24.75
C SER A 177 2.05 -26.53 25.14
N LEU A 178 1.04 -26.70 26.01
CA LEU A 178 0.27 -25.60 26.60
C LEU A 178 1.17 -24.58 27.32
N ALA A 179 2.24 -25.05 27.98
CA ALA A 179 3.19 -24.18 28.67
C ALA A 179 3.91 -23.19 27.73
N SER A 180 4.07 -23.56 26.45
CA SER A 180 4.74 -22.74 25.44
C SER A 180 3.77 -21.90 24.58
N ALA A 181 2.46 -22.15 24.66
CA ALA A 181 1.48 -21.63 23.71
C ALA A 181 1.46 -20.09 23.63
N SER A 182 1.44 -19.41 24.79
CA SER A 182 1.48 -17.94 24.85
C SER A 182 2.79 -17.36 24.29
N HIS A 183 3.92 -18.00 24.59
CA HIS A 183 5.22 -17.60 24.05
C HIS A 183 5.21 -17.71 22.51
N ILE A 184 4.78 -18.86 21.99
CA ILE A 184 4.73 -19.13 20.55
C ILE A 184 3.86 -18.09 19.85
N ASN A 185 2.65 -17.83 20.36
CA ASN A 185 1.75 -16.84 19.80
C ASN A 185 2.40 -15.43 19.77
N ARG A 186 3.08 -15.04 20.85
CA ARG A 186 3.79 -13.75 20.90
C ARG A 186 4.94 -13.67 19.88
N VAL A 187 5.69 -14.76 19.68
CA VAL A 187 6.76 -14.79 18.68
C VAL A 187 6.19 -14.64 17.27
N VAL A 188 5.12 -15.36 16.94
CA VAL A 188 4.47 -15.24 15.62
C VAL A 188 3.90 -13.83 15.42
N ALA A 189 3.24 -13.25 16.43
CA ALA A 189 2.73 -11.88 16.38
C ALA A 189 3.85 -10.84 16.17
N THR A 190 5.01 -11.04 16.81
CA THR A 190 6.18 -10.16 16.63
C THR A 190 6.71 -10.25 15.21
N ARG A 191 6.88 -11.47 14.66
CA ARG A 191 7.31 -11.67 13.27
C ARG A 191 6.32 -11.07 12.26
N LEU A 192 5.02 -11.17 12.52
CA LEU A 192 3.99 -10.53 11.68
C LEU A 192 4.11 -9.00 11.69
N ARG A 193 4.31 -8.41 12.87
CA ARG A 193 4.54 -6.96 12.99
C ARG A 193 5.80 -6.53 12.24
N GLU A 194 6.89 -7.27 12.37
CA GLU A 194 8.15 -7.01 11.65
C GLU A 194 7.98 -7.15 10.13
N ALA A 195 7.26 -8.17 9.66
CA ALA A 195 6.97 -8.36 8.24
C ALA A 195 6.12 -7.21 7.67
N LEU A 196 5.10 -6.75 8.41
CA LEU A 196 4.30 -5.59 8.02
C LEU A 196 5.12 -4.30 8.01
N ALA A 197 5.95 -4.08 9.02
CA ALA A 197 6.87 -2.96 9.07
C ALA A 197 7.80 -2.94 7.84
N ALA A 198 8.33 -4.10 7.44
CA ALA A 198 9.15 -4.22 6.23
C ALA A 198 8.38 -3.88 4.94
N ILE A 199 7.10 -4.28 4.84
CA ILE A 199 6.23 -3.93 3.71
C ILE A 199 5.96 -2.43 3.67
N LEU A 200 5.69 -1.80 4.82
CA LEU A 200 5.46 -0.37 4.97
C LEU A 200 6.67 0.45 4.55
N LEU A 201 7.85 0.05 5.02
CA LEU A 201 9.13 0.66 4.61
C LEU A 201 9.35 0.57 3.09
N ARG A 202 8.89 -0.51 2.45
CA ARG A 202 8.90 -0.67 0.99
C ARG A 202 7.89 0.19 0.26
N ASP A 203 6.78 0.54 0.89
CA ASP A 203 5.81 1.49 0.34
C ASP A 203 6.21 2.97 0.55
N GLY A 204 7.39 3.19 1.15
CA GLY A 204 7.98 4.52 1.39
C GLY A 204 7.60 5.16 2.72
N ILE A 205 7.02 4.40 3.65
CA ILE A 205 6.72 4.89 5.00
C ILE A 205 8.03 5.04 5.78
N ARG A 206 8.20 6.15 6.49
CA ARG A 206 9.38 6.37 7.36
C ARG A 206 9.31 5.49 8.59
N ALA A 207 10.46 5.09 9.13
CA ALA A 207 10.53 4.23 10.31
C ALA A 207 9.72 4.79 11.49
N ASP A 208 9.83 6.10 11.74
CA ASP A 208 9.12 6.80 12.81
C ASP A 208 7.59 6.86 12.62
N ASP A 209 7.11 6.62 11.39
CA ASP A 209 5.70 6.65 11.04
C ASP A 209 5.06 5.25 10.95
N ILE A 210 5.86 4.17 11.07
CA ILE A 210 5.37 2.78 10.94
C ILE A 210 4.25 2.49 11.94
N ASP A 211 4.44 2.84 13.21
CA ASP A 211 3.46 2.52 14.26
C ASP A 211 2.11 3.22 14.02
N ARG A 212 2.15 4.46 13.53
CA ARG A 212 0.95 5.22 13.14
C ARG A 212 0.26 4.58 11.94
N GLU A 213 1.03 4.14 10.96
CA GLU A 213 0.48 3.53 9.76
C GLU A 213 -0.10 2.13 10.04
N LEU A 214 0.52 1.35 10.93
CA LEU A 214 -0.05 0.08 11.42
C LEU A 214 -1.37 0.28 12.15
N ALA A 215 -1.49 1.31 13.00
CA ALA A 215 -2.76 1.66 13.65
C ALA A 215 -3.83 2.04 12.62
N THR A 216 -3.47 2.83 11.61
CA THR A 216 -4.38 3.20 10.51
C THR A 216 -4.85 1.97 9.73
N MET A 217 -3.96 1.02 9.44
CA MET A 217 -4.31 -0.25 8.81
C MET A 217 -5.28 -1.05 9.68
N GLN A 218 -5.04 -1.14 10.99
CA GLN A 218 -5.93 -1.84 11.90
C GLN A 218 -7.34 -1.24 11.89
N ASP A 219 -7.46 0.08 11.91
CA ASP A 219 -8.76 0.77 11.85
C ASP A 219 -9.49 0.49 10.53
N LEU A 220 -8.78 0.56 9.40
CA LEU A 220 -9.33 0.29 8.07
C LEU A 220 -9.87 -1.14 7.90
N LEU A 221 -9.27 -2.10 8.60
CA LEU A 221 -9.64 -3.51 8.52
C LEU A 221 -10.67 -3.94 9.56
N SER A 222 -10.84 -3.14 10.62
CA SER A 222 -11.79 -3.42 11.71
C SER A 222 -13.19 -2.85 11.45
N GLY A 223 -13.30 -1.79 10.64
CA GLY A 223 -14.59 -1.27 10.16
C GLY A 223 -15.20 -2.12 9.06
#